data_AF-A0A5E4Q445-F1
#
_entry.id   AF-A0A5E4Q445-F1
#
_cell.length_a   1.000
_cell.length_b   1.000
_cell.length_c   1.000
_cell.angle_alpha   90.00
_cell.angle_beta   90.00
_cell.angle_gamma   90.00
#
_symmetry.space_group_name_H-M   'P 1'
#
loop_
_entity.id
_entity.type
_entity.pdbx_description
1 polymer ?
#
loop_
_entity_poly.entity_id
_entity_poly.type
_entity_poly.pdbx_seq_one_letter_code
_entity_poly.pdbx_strand_id
1 'polypeptide(L)'
;MYNTIIYLVGFLCLVGHSDQRSTPTDDSYVAAVIEYQVLSDINTNLNNYIRLIKEAADQDADIVVFPEMTLGSRRVPVPIHDVLKDHPIPAENPGIYDEVLVKISTAAKENAVYVVINLQEVMDCENVTGEYCPEKKEYLFNTNINLFGEFTRTPALTPDLGVFTTDFGVTFGHFICFDLMFQVPAVQIVTGTYPGPIDDDVNHDNLVLKADPSLPSHTSRLLVPGYQDFILSEDGVVCRFKVNLKQTENTTVEYRAFIQDSSNTYVLRHVGVAACSIVACEFHDVTSCPYKFTRNQGAQFKELEIKMSTYGHKYNASLKCNDVEYYGISLKSNHYPLEPKNFTITSENKNGGRMNLVHKINSPQSELISFGIYGRIYDRDTPRTAVPATVEDVNNYIEIEKVIYGLTDKELFEQYQPKSVATFDELSIYATLQTPQTVESLQAHDIVYYPVSLKPSILPLNSNDFALEIQTMLGTVDLYNYTLLNNNVGLYSFGIYGRVFADDGKEPTPPIIEEEREETTPALVTTEPTPEPVPDSSVTICLSLILAVLSLTLVLMEITPC
;
A
#
# COMPACT_ATOMS: atom_id res chain seq x y z
N MET A 1 -24.64 -23.96 -63.97
CA MET A 1 -23.33 -23.98 -63.28
C MET A 1 -22.90 -22.61 -62.72
N TYR A 2 -23.71 -21.54 -62.88
CA TYR A 2 -23.45 -20.22 -62.26
C TYR A 2 -24.25 -20.00 -60.96
N ASN A 3 -25.43 -20.61 -60.81
CA ASN A 3 -26.26 -20.44 -59.61
C ASN A 3 -25.77 -21.22 -58.38
N THR A 4 -24.98 -22.28 -58.54
CA THR A 4 -24.48 -23.06 -57.39
C THR A 4 -23.27 -22.40 -56.70
N ILE A 5 -22.53 -21.53 -57.40
CA ILE A 5 -21.36 -20.83 -56.86
C ILE A 5 -21.80 -19.64 -55.99
N ILE A 6 -22.92 -18.99 -56.31
CA ILE A 6 -23.45 -17.85 -55.55
C ILE A 6 -23.93 -18.27 -54.15
N TYR A 7 -24.48 -19.48 -54.00
CA TYR A 7 -24.86 -19.99 -52.68
C TYR A 7 -23.66 -20.39 -51.80
N LEU A 8 -22.51 -20.75 -52.40
CA LEU A 8 -21.30 -21.09 -51.65
C LEU A 8 -20.54 -19.84 -51.16
N VAL A 9 -20.57 -18.75 -51.91
CA VAL A 9 -19.98 -17.47 -51.50
C VAL A 9 -20.89 -16.72 -50.49
N GLY A 10 -22.21 -16.87 -50.59
CA GLY A 10 -23.16 -16.30 -49.63
C GLY A 10 -23.16 -16.98 -48.25
N PHE A 11 -22.74 -18.25 -48.15
CA PHE A 11 -22.67 -18.98 -46.89
C PHE A 11 -21.38 -18.69 -46.10
N LEU A 12 -20.29 -18.31 -46.77
CA LEU A 12 -19.03 -17.90 -46.13
C LEU A 12 -19.09 -16.50 -45.50
N CYS A 13 -20.02 -15.64 -45.91
CA CYS A 13 -20.23 -14.32 -45.31
C CYS A 13 -21.22 -14.31 -44.13
N LEU A 14 -21.80 -15.46 -43.77
CA LEU A 14 -22.74 -15.59 -42.65
C LEU A 14 -22.17 -16.39 -41.47
N VAL A 15 -20.92 -16.83 -41.57
CA VAL A 15 -20.14 -17.22 -40.39
C VAL A 15 -19.56 -15.92 -39.85
N GLY A 16 -20.22 -15.33 -38.85
CA GLY A 16 -19.55 -14.34 -38.02
C GLY A 16 -18.27 -14.99 -37.50
N HIS A 17 -17.14 -14.61 -38.09
CA HIS A 17 -15.86 -14.98 -37.53
C HIS A 17 -15.81 -14.23 -36.20
N SER A 18 -16.05 -14.97 -35.11
CA SER A 18 -15.58 -14.54 -33.81
C SER A 18 -14.07 -14.71 -33.90
N ASP A 19 -13.38 -13.70 -34.41
CA ASP A 19 -11.93 -13.66 -34.41
C ASP A 19 -11.52 -13.59 -32.94
N GLN A 20 -11.14 -14.74 -32.39
CA GLN A 20 -10.48 -14.82 -31.10
C GLN A 20 -9.21 -13.97 -31.18
N ARG A 21 -9.01 -13.05 -30.23
CA ARG A 21 -7.91 -12.06 -30.25
C ARG A 21 -6.56 -12.78 -30.27
N SER A 22 -6.29 -13.52 -29.20
CA SER A 22 -5.22 -14.51 -29.14
C SER A 22 -5.78 -15.92 -29.22
N THR A 23 -4.96 -16.84 -29.71
CA THR A 23 -5.26 -18.27 -29.87
C THR A 23 -4.19 -19.10 -29.14
N PRO A 24 -4.44 -20.40 -28.88
CA PRO A 24 -3.43 -21.27 -28.28
C PRO A 24 -2.13 -21.43 -29.09
N THR A 25 -2.12 -20.98 -30.34
CA THR A 25 -0.94 -21.03 -31.22
C THR A 25 -0.16 -19.72 -31.26
N ASP A 26 -0.67 -18.65 -30.64
CA ASP A 26 0.04 -17.38 -30.59
C ASP A 26 1.15 -17.40 -29.53
N ASP A 27 2.25 -16.70 -29.82
CA ASP A 27 3.42 -16.66 -28.94
C ASP A 27 3.26 -15.70 -27.75
N SER A 28 2.21 -14.87 -27.75
CA SER A 28 1.93 -13.86 -26.72
C SER A 28 0.44 -13.51 -26.66
N TYR A 29 0.01 -12.92 -25.55
CA TYR A 29 -1.32 -12.34 -25.34
C TYR A 29 -1.19 -10.92 -24.75
N VAL A 30 -2.24 -10.12 -24.83
CA VAL A 30 -2.28 -8.76 -24.27
C VAL A 30 -3.08 -8.75 -22.97
N ALA A 31 -2.49 -8.22 -21.90
CA ALA A 31 -3.16 -8.05 -20.62
C ALA A 31 -3.31 -6.57 -20.29
N ALA A 32 -4.48 -6.18 -19.79
CA ALA A 32 -4.72 -4.87 -19.21
C ALA A 32 -4.83 -4.98 -17.68
N VAL A 33 -4.21 -4.05 -16.96
CA VAL A 33 -4.35 -3.92 -15.51
C VAL A 33 -4.84 -2.51 -15.22
N ILE A 34 -5.92 -2.40 -14.46
CA ILE A 34 -6.56 -1.13 -14.17
C ILE A 34 -6.09 -0.65 -12.79
N GLU A 35 -5.55 0.57 -12.72
CA GLU A 35 -5.48 1.33 -11.47
C GLU A 35 -6.78 2.11 -11.30
N TYR A 36 -7.50 1.90 -10.19
CA TYR A 36 -8.83 2.46 -10.01
C TYR A 36 -8.98 3.17 -8.66
N GLN A 37 -9.44 4.42 -8.70
CA GLN A 37 -9.83 5.15 -7.50
C GLN A 37 -11.32 4.92 -7.22
N VAL A 38 -11.63 4.29 -6.08
CA VAL A 38 -13.00 4.00 -5.67
C VAL A 38 -13.79 5.30 -5.46
N LEU A 39 -15.00 5.36 -6.05
CA LEU A 39 -15.97 6.43 -5.81
C LEU A 39 -17.03 5.95 -4.82
N SER A 40 -17.69 6.87 -4.13
CA SER A 40 -18.75 6.53 -3.17
C SER A 40 -19.99 5.92 -3.84
N ASP A 41 -20.33 6.36 -5.06
CA ASP A 41 -21.45 5.77 -5.81
C ASP A 41 -21.04 4.48 -6.53
N ILE A 42 -21.54 3.36 -6.00
CA ILE A 42 -21.37 2.02 -6.55
C ILE A 42 -21.82 1.94 -8.01
N ASN A 43 -22.90 2.62 -8.40
CA ASN A 43 -23.39 2.56 -9.78
C ASN A 43 -22.43 3.25 -10.74
N THR A 44 -21.86 4.38 -10.33
CA THR A 44 -20.79 5.04 -11.09
C THR A 44 -19.56 4.15 -11.20
N ASN A 45 -19.15 3.46 -10.13
CA ASN A 45 -18.06 2.49 -10.20
C ASN A 45 -18.34 1.36 -11.20
N LEU A 46 -19.52 0.76 -11.13
CA LEU A 46 -19.92 -0.32 -12.04
C LEU A 46 -19.94 0.15 -13.51
N ASN A 47 -20.48 1.35 -13.77
CA ASN A 47 -20.49 1.91 -15.12
C ASN A 47 -19.07 2.21 -15.62
N ASN A 48 -18.17 2.67 -14.74
CA ASN A 48 -16.76 2.84 -15.08
C ASN A 48 -16.09 1.51 -15.40
N TYR A 49 -16.36 0.44 -14.66
CA TYR A 49 -15.85 -0.89 -14.97
C TYR A 49 -16.28 -1.34 -16.38
N ILE A 50 -17.56 -1.20 -16.71
CA ILE A 50 -18.09 -1.56 -18.04
C ILE A 50 -17.36 -0.76 -19.13
N ARG A 51 -17.17 0.55 -18.93
CA ARG A 51 -16.42 1.40 -19.86
C ARG A 51 -14.97 0.96 -19.99
N LEU A 52 -14.28 0.68 -18.88
CA LEU A 52 -12.86 0.29 -18.85
C LEU A 52 -12.64 -1.10 -19.45
N ILE A 53 -13.59 -2.04 -19.27
CA ILE A 53 -13.58 -3.34 -19.96
C ILE A 53 -13.61 -3.13 -21.47
N LYS A 54 -14.50 -2.25 -21.94
CA LYS A 54 -14.57 -1.90 -23.36
C LYS A 54 -13.30 -1.21 -23.84
N GLU A 55 -12.75 -0.25 -23.09
CA GLU A 55 -11.52 0.46 -23.48
C GLU A 55 -10.29 -0.45 -23.53
N ALA A 56 -10.18 -1.41 -22.59
CA ALA A 56 -9.16 -2.44 -22.64
C ALA A 56 -9.36 -3.34 -23.86
N ALA A 57 -10.62 -3.68 -24.16
CA ALA A 57 -10.95 -4.44 -25.34
C ALA A 57 -10.63 -3.66 -26.64
N ASP A 58 -10.94 -2.37 -26.73
CA ASP A 58 -10.61 -1.52 -27.89
C ASP A 58 -9.08 -1.38 -28.09
N GLN A 59 -8.27 -1.75 -27.09
CA GLN A 59 -6.81 -1.83 -27.12
C GLN A 59 -6.29 -3.28 -27.22
N ASP A 60 -7.10 -4.17 -27.79
CA ASP A 60 -6.73 -5.56 -28.08
C ASP A 60 -6.40 -6.44 -26.86
N ALA A 61 -6.76 -6.05 -25.63
CA ALA A 61 -6.57 -6.88 -24.45
C ALA A 61 -7.35 -8.20 -24.51
N ASP A 62 -6.69 -9.32 -24.23
CA ASP A 62 -7.31 -10.65 -24.04
C ASP A 62 -7.91 -10.81 -22.64
N ILE A 63 -7.30 -10.14 -21.65
CA ILE A 63 -7.71 -10.16 -20.26
C ILE A 63 -7.54 -8.78 -19.62
N VAL A 64 -8.49 -8.39 -18.77
CA VAL A 64 -8.42 -7.18 -17.95
C VAL A 64 -8.59 -7.52 -16.46
N VAL A 65 -7.70 -6.99 -15.63
CA VAL A 65 -7.69 -7.21 -14.18
C VAL A 65 -8.00 -5.91 -13.45
N PHE A 66 -8.98 -5.95 -12.54
CA PHE A 66 -9.36 -4.83 -11.69
C PHE A 66 -8.82 -4.97 -10.26
N PRO A 67 -8.63 -3.84 -9.54
CA PRO A 67 -8.17 -3.88 -8.16
C PRO A 67 -9.14 -4.53 -7.19
N GLU A 68 -8.61 -4.86 -6.02
CA GLU A 68 -9.36 -5.35 -4.87
C GLU A 68 -10.32 -4.29 -4.32
N MET A 69 -11.56 -4.69 -4.01
CA MET A 69 -12.56 -3.92 -3.28
C MET A 69 -12.95 -2.55 -3.87
N THR A 70 -12.73 -2.33 -5.18
CA THR A 70 -13.00 -1.04 -5.84
C THR A 70 -14.40 -0.89 -6.46
N LEU A 71 -15.26 -1.92 -6.38
CA LEU A 71 -16.70 -1.81 -6.73
C LEU A 71 -17.55 -1.23 -5.59
N GLY A 72 -16.93 -0.85 -4.47
CA GLY A 72 -17.58 -0.27 -3.29
C GLY A 72 -18.15 -1.33 -2.35
N SER A 73 -19.04 -0.91 -1.44
CA SER A 73 -19.53 -1.73 -0.33
C SER A 73 -20.66 -2.72 -0.69
N ARG A 74 -20.94 -2.94 -1.99
CA ARG A 74 -22.01 -3.85 -2.44
C ARG A 74 -21.71 -5.28 -2.01
N ARG A 75 -22.65 -5.90 -1.31
CA ARG A 75 -22.61 -7.33 -0.96
C ARG A 75 -23.20 -8.14 -2.10
N VAL A 76 -22.41 -9.01 -2.71
CA VAL A 76 -22.83 -9.89 -3.80
C VAL A 76 -23.09 -11.28 -3.23
N PRO A 77 -24.32 -11.83 -3.33
CA PRO A 77 -24.60 -13.17 -2.87
C PRO A 77 -23.75 -14.22 -3.59
N VAL A 78 -23.13 -15.13 -2.83
CA VAL A 78 -22.40 -16.27 -3.41
C VAL A 78 -23.39 -17.17 -4.16
N PRO A 79 -23.10 -17.56 -5.42
CA PRO A 79 -23.90 -18.55 -6.12
C PRO A 79 -23.72 -19.95 -5.49
N ILE A 80 -24.67 -20.34 -4.63
CA ILE A 80 -24.71 -21.66 -3.97
C ILE A 80 -25.51 -22.68 -4.79
N HIS A 81 -25.53 -23.94 -4.36
CA HIS A 81 -26.34 -25.05 -4.91
C HIS A 81 -26.08 -25.34 -6.37
N ASP A 82 -24.82 -25.42 -6.78
CA ASP A 82 -24.41 -25.68 -8.16
C ASP A 82 -24.95 -24.65 -9.19
N VAL A 83 -25.43 -23.47 -8.76
CA VAL A 83 -25.99 -22.45 -9.66
C VAL A 83 -25.01 -22.05 -10.76
N LEU A 84 -23.71 -21.87 -10.45
CA LEU A 84 -22.67 -21.60 -11.45
C LEU A 84 -22.42 -22.76 -12.42
N LYS A 85 -22.73 -24.00 -12.02
CA LYS A 85 -22.58 -25.17 -12.89
C LYS A 85 -23.78 -25.33 -13.81
N ASP A 86 -24.98 -25.06 -13.31
CA ASP A 86 -26.23 -25.18 -14.07
C ASP A 86 -26.48 -23.96 -14.99
N HIS A 87 -26.08 -22.76 -14.55
CA HIS A 87 -26.29 -21.48 -15.24
C HIS A 87 -24.99 -20.66 -15.39
N PRO A 88 -23.93 -21.18 -16.03
CA PRO A 88 -22.57 -20.63 -15.96
C PRO A 88 -22.38 -19.22 -16.53
N ILE A 89 -23.36 -18.64 -17.22
CA ILE A 89 -23.28 -17.33 -17.86
C ILE A 89 -24.28 -16.37 -17.18
N PRO A 90 -23.83 -15.50 -16.24
CA PRO A 90 -24.70 -14.55 -15.58
C PRO A 90 -25.47 -13.62 -16.52
N ALA A 91 -24.85 -13.18 -17.62
CA ALA A 91 -25.49 -12.34 -18.65
C ALA A 91 -26.77 -12.95 -19.24
N GLU A 92 -26.87 -14.28 -19.29
CA GLU A 92 -28.03 -15.01 -19.83
C GLU A 92 -29.08 -15.34 -18.76
N ASN A 93 -28.76 -15.13 -17.48
CA ASN A 93 -29.56 -15.54 -16.34
C ASN A 93 -29.77 -14.40 -15.31
N PRO A 94 -30.27 -13.22 -15.74
CA PRO A 94 -30.37 -12.04 -14.88
C PRO A 94 -31.36 -12.17 -13.70
N GLY A 95 -32.25 -13.16 -13.74
CA GLY A 95 -33.16 -13.45 -12.63
C GLY A 95 -32.54 -14.29 -11.51
N ILE A 96 -31.33 -14.83 -11.73
CA ILE A 96 -30.62 -15.72 -10.78
C ILE A 96 -29.44 -14.99 -10.13
N TYR A 97 -28.71 -14.19 -10.92
CA TYR A 97 -27.49 -13.53 -10.47
C TYR A 97 -27.69 -12.09 -10.02
N ASP A 98 -26.81 -11.61 -9.15
CA ASP A 98 -26.74 -10.19 -8.80
C ASP A 98 -26.46 -9.32 -10.03
N GLU A 99 -27.05 -8.13 -10.05
CA GLU A 99 -26.93 -7.17 -11.16
C GLU A 99 -25.48 -6.84 -11.54
N VAL A 100 -24.56 -6.80 -10.56
CA VAL A 100 -23.13 -6.57 -10.84
C VAL A 100 -22.54 -7.69 -11.69
N LEU A 101 -22.80 -8.95 -11.32
CA LEU A 101 -22.33 -10.11 -12.08
C LEU A 101 -22.94 -10.14 -13.48
N VAL A 102 -24.24 -9.83 -13.60
CA VAL A 102 -24.93 -9.76 -14.89
C VAL A 102 -24.29 -8.71 -15.79
N LYS A 103 -24.12 -7.47 -15.30
CA LYS A 103 -23.57 -6.36 -16.11
C LYS A 103 -22.12 -6.59 -16.52
N ILE A 104 -21.27 -7.10 -15.62
CA ILE A 104 -19.87 -7.40 -15.93
C ILE A 104 -19.78 -8.59 -16.89
N SER A 105 -20.58 -9.64 -16.69
CA SER A 105 -20.65 -10.78 -17.61
C SER A 105 -21.09 -10.35 -19.00
N THR A 106 -22.08 -9.44 -19.11
CA THR A 106 -22.51 -8.86 -20.38
C THR A 106 -21.37 -8.08 -21.04
N ALA A 107 -20.68 -7.21 -20.30
CA ALA A 107 -19.55 -6.44 -20.83
C ALA A 107 -18.41 -7.35 -21.31
N ALA A 108 -18.04 -8.38 -20.54
CA ALA A 108 -17.03 -9.35 -20.93
C ALA A 108 -17.41 -10.10 -22.22
N LYS A 109 -18.67 -10.56 -22.30
CA LYS A 109 -19.19 -11.30 -23.45
C LYS A 109 -19.29 -10.45 -24.71
N GLU A 110 -19.80 -9.22 -24.61
CA GLU A 110 -19.96 -8.31 -25.75
C GLU A 110 -18.62 -7.84 -26.32
N ASN A 111 -17.58 -7.77 -25.49
CA ASN A 111 -16.25 -7.29 -25.90
C ASN A 111 -15.23 -8.44 -26.10
N ALA A 112 -15.65 -9.70 -25.92
CA ALA A 112 -14.81 -10.89 -26.05
C ALA A 112 -13.48 -10.79 -25.28
N VAL A 113 -13.56 -10.43 -23.99
CA VAL A 113 -12.39 -10.22 -23.11
C VAL A 113 -12.61 -10.94 -21.77
N TYR A 114 -11.56 -11.57 -21.24
CA TYR A 114 -11.59 -12.13 -19.90
C TYR A 114 -11.54 -11.00 -18.87
N VAL A 115 -12.37 -11.07 -17.83
CA VAL A 115 -12.44 -10.02 -16.81
C VAL A 115 -12.21 -10.65 -15.45
N VAL A 116 -11.19 -10.16 -14.74
CA VAL A 116 -10.89 -10.56 -13.35
C VAL A 116 -11.25 -9.40 -12.44
N ILE A 117 -12.17 -9.66 -11.51
CA ILE A 117 -12.61 -8.71 -10.50
C ILE A 117 -12.54 -9.34 -9.12
N ASN A 118 -12.42 -8.49 -8.11
CA ASN A 118 -12.69 -8.85 -6.73
C ASN A 118 -14.06 -8.31 -6.31
N LEU A 119 -14.76 -9.07 -5.47
CA LEU A 119 -16.07 -8.73 -4.96
C LEU A 119 -16.11 -8.96 -3.45
N GLN A 120 -16.97 -8.19 -2.80
CA GLN A 120 -17.40 -8.49 -1.45
C GLN A 120 -18.56 -9.47 -1.50
N GLU A 121 -18.29 -10.72 -1.17
CA GLU A 121 -19.27 -11.80 -1.27
C GLU A 121 -19.99 -12.05 0.05
N VAL A 122 -21.28 -12.36 0.00
CA VAL A 122 -22.08 -12.70 1.19
C VAL A 122 -22.71 -14.07 1.04
N MET A 123 -22.63 -14.87 2.11
CA MET A 123 -23.27 -16.18 2.22
C MET A 123 -24.07 -16.24 3.52
N ASP A 124 -25.40 -16.26 3.40
CA ASP A 124 -26.29 -16.43 4.54
C ASP A 124 -26.48 -17.92 4.84
N CYS A 125 -25.89 -18.41 5.93
CA CYS A 125 -25.96 -19.81 6.34
C CYS A 125 -27.12 -20.15 7.31
N GLU A 126 -28.09 -19.25 7.54
CA GLU A 126 -29.20 -19.52 8.47
C GLU A 126 -30.04 -20.74 8.07
N ASN A 127 -30.33 -20.89 6.77
CA ASN A 127 -31.21 -21.92 6.23
C ASN A 127 -30.65 -22.63 4.98
N VAL A 128 -29.34 -22.63 4.79
CA VAL A 128 -28.70 -23.29 3.64
C VAL A 128 -28.43 -24.76 3.95
N THR A 129 -28.91 -25.66 3.08
CA THR A 129 -28.66 -27.11 3.16
C THR A 129 -27.77 -27.54 2.00
N GLY A 130 -26.85 -28.48 2.21
CA GLY A 130 -25.97 -28.99 1.15
C GLY A 130 -24.69 -28.19 0.90
N GLU A 131 -24.57 -26.99 1.48
CA GLU A 131 -23.35 -26.19 1.45
C GLU A 131 -22.52 -26.34 2.74
N TYR A 132 -21.22 -26.07 2.65
CA TYR A 132 -20.35 -26.02 3.82
C TYR A 132 -20.57 -24.72 4.61
N CYS A 133 -21.38 -24.82 5.66
CA CYS A 133 -21.67 -23.74 6.60
C CYS A 133 -21.26 -24.17 8.02
N PRO A 134 -20.07 -23.78 8.51
CA PRO A 134 -19.60 -24.19 9.83
C PRO A 134 -20.51 -23.73 10.98
N GLU A 135 -21.11 -22.55 10.84
CA GLU A 135 -22.02 -21.94 11.80
C GLU A 135 -23.26 -21.39 11.08
N LYS A 136 -24.38 -21.27 11.81
CA LYS A 136 -25.59 -20.62 11.33
C LYS A 136 -25.48 -19.11 11.52
N LYS A 137 -24.81 -18.46 10.58
CA LYS A 137 -24.64 -17.00 10.54
C LYS A 137 -24.40 -16.52 9.10
N GLU A 138 -24.45 -15.21 8.91
CA GLU A 138 -23.97 -14.58 7.69
C GLU A 138 -22.43 -14.57 7.67
N TYR A 139 -21.84 -15.02 6.57
CA TYR A 139 -20.43 -14.87 6.27
C TYR A 139 -20.24 -13.82 5.18
N LEU A 140 -19.26 -12.96 5.38
CA LEU A 140 -18.92 -11.86 4.48
C LEU A 140 -17.46 -11.97 4.09
N PHE A 141 -17.18 -12.21 2.81
CA PHE A 141 -15.85 -12.51 2.31
C PHE A 141 -15.31 -11.34 1.48
N ASN A 142 -13.99 -11.17 1.52
CA ASN A 142 -13.23 -10.47 0.47
C ASN A 142 -12.72 -11.49 -0.58
N THR A 143 -13.18 -12.75 -0.49
CA THR A 143 -12.70 -13.89 -1.30
C THR A 143 -11.19 -14.22 -1.11
N ASN A 144 -10.44 -13.42 -0.36
CA ASN A 144 -9.05 -13.68 0.04
C ASN A 144 -8.94 -14.86 1.04
N ILE A 145 -7.82 -15.57 0.97
CA ILE A 145 -7.46 -16.58 1.97
C ILE A 145 -6.79 -15.90 3.19
N ASN A 146 -5.84 -15.01 2.94
CA ASN A 146 -5.07 -14.29 3.95
C ASN A 146 -5.51 -12.82 4.01
N LEU A 147 -6.23 -12.48 5.08
CA LEU A 147 -6.74 -11.14 5.35
C LEU A 147 -5.65 -10.23 5.95
N PHE A 148 -5.57 -8.98 5.48
CA PHE A 148 -4.71 -7.89 5.96
C PHE A 148 -5.46 -6.92 6.89
N GLY A 149 -6.08 -7.46 7.94
CA GLY A 149 -6.78 -6.64 8.93
C GLY A 149 -8.22 -6.28 8.57
N GLU A 150 -8.82 -6.94 7.57
CA GLU A 150 -10.26 -6.85 7.29
C GLU A 150 -11.06 -7.57 8.38
N PHE A 151 -11.11 -6.99 9.58
CA PHE A 151 -11.68 -7.64 10.76
C PHE A 151 -13.18 -7.88 10.68
N THR A 152 -13.87 -7.19 9.77
CA THR A 152 -15.29 -7.40 9.47
C THR A 152 -15.52 -8.47 8.39
N ARG A 153 -14.47 -9.15 7.93
CA ARG A 153 -14.53 -10.19 6.89
C ARG A 153 -14.14 -11.55 7.43
N THR A 154 -14.73 -12.55 6.80
CA THR A 154 -14.46 -13.96 7.03
C THR A 154 -13.42 -14.40 5.99
N PRO A 155 -12.43 -15.20 6.39
CA PRO A 155 -11.56 -15.90 5.45
C PRO A 155 -12.38 -16.84 4.57
N ALA A 156 -11.85 -17.19 3.40
CA ALA A 156 -12.39 -18.30 2.63
C ALA A 156 -12.59 -19.54 3.52
N LEU A 157 -13.79 -20.11 3.52
CA LEU A 157 -14.12 -21.29 4.34
C LEU A 157 -13.35 -22.53 3.89
N THR A 158 -13.00 -22.56 2.61
CA THR A 158 -12.12 -23.55 1.97
C THR A 158 -11.09 -22.84 1.12
N PRO A 159 -9.81 -23.24 1.16
CA PRO A 159 -8.80 -22.66 0.30
C PRO A 159 -9.04 -23.13 -1.15
N ASP A 160 -9.54 -22.24 -2.00
CA ASP A 160 -9.54 -22.41 -3.44
C ASP A 160 -8.30 -21.71 -4.03
N LEU A 161 -7.61 -22.39 -4.95
CA LEU A 161 -6.37 -21.90 -5.54
C LEU A 161 -6.62 -20.96 -6.73
N GLY A 162 -7.86 -20.60 -7.05
CA GLY A 162 -8.15 -19.54 -8.03
C GLY A 162 -7.48 -19.78 -9.39
N VAL A 163 -7.57 -21.00 -9.92
CA VAL A 163 -6.94 -21.40 -11.19
C VAL A 163 -8.00 -21.55 -12.27
N PHE A 164 -7.79 -20.92 -13.42
CA PHE A 164 -8.64 -21.07 -14.59
C PHE A 164 -7.82 -21.14 -15.89
N THR A 165 -8.36 -21.78 -16.90
CA THR A 165 -7.72 -21.91 -18.23
C THR A 165 -8.55 -21.17 -19.27
N THR A 166 -7.88 -20.37 -20.09
CA THR A 166 -8.51 -19.61 -21.17
C THR A 166 -8.56 -20.41 -22.46
N ASP A 167 -9.43 -19.99 -23.37
CA ASP A 167 -9.54 -20.51 -24.72
C ASP A 167 -8.33 -20.18 -25.61
N PHE A 168 -7.50 -19.20 -25.22
CA PHE A 168 -6.22 -18.90 -25.86
C PHE A 168 -5.04 -19.69 -25.27
N GLY A 169 -5.32 -20.73 -24.49
CA GLY A 169 -4.33 -21.74 -24.09
C GLY A 169 -3.45 -21.36 -22.89
N VAL A 170 -3.75 -20.26 -22.20
CA VAL A 170 -3.02 -19.85 -20.98
C VAL A 170 -3.81 -20.27 -19.74
N THR A 171 -3.11 -20.90 -18.79
CA THR A 171 -3.65 -21.18 -17.45
C THR A 171 -3.19 -20.09 -16.50
N PHE A 172 -4.15 -19.34 -15.95
CA PHE A 172 -3.91 -18.33 -14.93
C PHE A 172 -4.19 -18.90 -13.55
N GLY A 173 -3.36 -18.50 -12.59
CA GLY A 173 -3.70 -18.60 -11.18
C GLY A 173 -3.73 -17.20 -10.58
N HIS A 174 -4.70 -16.93 -9.72
CA HIS A 174 -4.85 -15.64 -9.06
C HIS A 174 -4.91 -15.78 -7.54
N PHE A 175 -4.45 -14.73 -6.88
CA PHE A 175 -4.50 -14.55 -5.45
C PHE A 175 -4.49 -13.05 -5.16
N ILE A 176 -4.91 -12.65 -3.97
CA ILE A 176 -5.30 -11.25 -3.74
C ILE A 176 -4.45 -10.65 -2.62
N CYS A 177 -3.84 -9.50 -2.94
CA CYS A 177 -3.18 -8.63 -1.97
C CYS A 177 -2.21 -9.38 -1.05
N PHE A 178 -2.57 -9.55 0.22
CA PHE A 178 -1.69 -10.12 1.23
C PHE A 178 -1.43 -11.62 1.08
N ASP A 179 -2.22 -12.32 0.26
CA ASP A 179 -1.96 -13.71 -0.13
C ASP A 179 -0.56 -13.92 -0.70
N LEU A 180 0.01 -12.91 -1.38
CA LEU A 180 1.37 -12.93 -1.92
C LEU A 180 2.44 -13.25 -0.85
N MET A 181 2.17 -12.93 0.41
CA MET A 181 3.11 -13.09 1.52
C MET A 181 3.14 -14.51 2.11
N PHE A 182 2.31 -15.44 1.62
CA PHE A 182 2.09 -16.77 2.22
C PHE A 182 2.27 -17.92 1.23
N GLN A 183 2.51 -19.12 1.75
CA GLN A 183 2.64 -20.35 0.94
C GLN A 183 1.35 -20.68 0.20
N VAL A 184 0.23 -20.56 0.90
CA VAL A 184 -1.11 -20.83 0.38
C VAL A 184 -1.82 -19.49 0.22
N PRO A 185 -2.25 -19.11 -1.00
CA PRO A 185 -2.16 -19.88 -2.23
C PRO A 185 -0.91 -19.61 -3.10
N ALA A 186 -0.17 -18.52 -2.85
CA ALA A 186 0.76 -17.96 -3.83
C ALA A 186 1.89 -18.92 -4.27
N VAL A 187 2.58 -19.59 -3.34
CA VAL A 187 3.70 -20.51 -3.67
C VAL A 187 3.17 -21.82 -4.25
N GLN A 188 1.97 -22.26 -3.88
CA GLN A 188 1.37 -23.48 -4.44
C GLN A 188 1.00 -23.34 -5.92
N ILE A 189 0.61 -22.14 -6.34
CA ILE A 189 0.15 -21.86 -7.71
C ILE A 189 1.33 -21.56 -8.63
N VAL A 190 2.29 -20.76 -8.17
CA VAL A 190 3.39 -20.26 -9.01
C VAL A 190 4.49 -21.33 -9.09
N THR A 191 4.47 -22.10 -10.18
CA THR A 191 5.38 -23.25 -10.37
C THR A 191 6.42 -23.05 -11.48
N GLY A 192 6.42 -21.90 -12.16
CA GLY A 192 7.27 -21.61 -13.32
C GLY A 192 8.07 -20.29 -13.22
N THR A 193 9.05 -20.14 -14.11
CA THR A 193 9.77 -18.87 -14.32
C THR A 193 9.00 -18.04 -15.34
N TYR A 194 8.51 -16.87 -14.93
CA TYR A 194 7.78 -15.95 -15.81
C TYR A 194 8.67 -14.74 -16.13
N PRO A 195 8.84 -14.36 -17.41
CA PRO A 195 9.71 -13.25 -17.79
C PRO A 195 9.18 -11.87 -17.38
N GLY A 196 8.06 -11.79 -16.65
CA GLY A 196 7.31 -10.55 -16.47
C GLY A 196 6.62 -10.12 -17.78
N PRO A 197 6.01 -8.93 -17.82
CA PRO A 197 5.49 -8.37 -19.06
C PRO A 197 6.63 -8.21 -20.09
N ILE A 198 6.36 -8.60 -21.34
CA ILE A 198 7.30 -8.46 -22.45
C ILE A 198 7.43 -6.97 -22.86
N ASP A 199 6.32 -6.24 -22.76
CA ASP A 199 6.20 -4.80 -22.97
C ASP A 199 5.26 -4.23 -21.90
N ASP A 200 5.54 -3.01 -21.42
CA ASP A 200 4.79 -2.37 -20.32
C ASP A 200 4.83 -0.84 -20.47
N ASP A 201 3.70 -0.18 -20.25
CA ASP A 201 3.61 1.29 -20.30
C ASP A 201 3.97 1.89 -18.93
N VAL A 202 4.97 2.77 -18.90
CA VAL A 202 5.64 3.26 -17.69
C VAL A 202 4.91 4.40 -16.96
N ASN A 203 3.61 4.56 -17.20
CA ASN A 203 2.86 5.75 -16.77
C ASN A 203 2.17 5.62 -15.40
N HIS A 204 2.44 4.58 -14.62
CA HIS A 204 1.80 4.37 -13.31
C HIS A 204 2.63 4.94 -12.14
N ASP A 205 2.58 6.27 -11.93
CA ASP A 205 3.35 6.96 -10.87
C ASP A 205 2.54 7.35 -9.62
N ASN A 206 1.25 7.01 -9.57
CA ASN A 206 0.38 7.38 -8.45
C ASN A 206 0.56 6.51 -7.19
N LEU A 207 1.35 5.44 -7.27
CA LEU A 207 1.60 4.56 -6.13
C LEU A 207 2.41 5.27 -5.05
N VAL A 208 2.04 5.03 -3.79
CA VAL A 208 2.77 5.55 -2.63
C VAL A 208 3.72 4.49 -2.10
N LEU A 209 4.97 4.87 -1.83
CA LEU A 209 5.91 4.00 -1.15
C LEU A 209 5.57 3.87 0.33
N LYS A 210 5.33 2.65 0.79
CA LYS A 210 5.22 2.34 2.21
C LYS A 210 6.59 1.95 2.75
N ALA A 211 7.09 2.73 3.71
CA ALA A 211 8.33 2.44 4.41
C ALA A 211 8.13 1.30 5.43
N ASP A 212 9.13 0.43 5.56
CA ASP A 212 9.20 -0.50 6.70
C ASP A 212 9.62 0.28 7.95
N PRO A 213 8.75 0.41 8.97
CA PRO A 213 9.09 1.18 10.17
C PRO A 213 10.18 0.53 11.03
N SER A 214 10.49 -0.76 10.81
CA SER A 214 11.56 -1.46 11.51
C SER A 214 12.94 -1.20 10.88
N LEU A 215 13.01 -0.57 9.71
CA LEU A 215 14.27 -0.33 8.99
C LEU A 215 15.37 0.33 9.84
N PRO A 216 15.09 1.31 10.72
CA PRO A 216 16.08 1.89 11.63
C PRO A 216 16.68 0.91 12.65
N SER A 217 16.00 -0.18 12.97
CA SER A 217 16.44 -1.19 13.95
C SER A 217 17.35 -2.26 13.35
N HIS A 218 17.39 -2.38 12.01
CA HIS A 218 18.19 -3.39 11.33
C HIS A 218 19.64 -2.98 11.18
N THR A 219 20.52 -3.99 11.15
CA THR A 219 21.95 -3.76 10.89
C THR A 219 22.13 -3.14 9.51
N SER A 220 22.78 -1.98 9.44
CA SER A 220 22.95 -1.25 8.18
C SER A 220 24.31 -0.58 8.03
N ARG A 221 24.68 -0.27 6.79
CA ARG A 221 25.92 0.43 6.45
C ARG A 221 25.69 1.46 5.37
N LEU A 222 26.12 2.70 5.62
CA LEU A 222 26.15 3.76 4.61
C LEU A 222 27.14 3.44 3.49
N LEU A 223 26.72 3.67 2.25
CA LEU A 223 27.54 3.52 1.06
C LEU A 223 28.23 4.84 0.71
N VAL A 224 29.50 4.77 0.33
CA VAL A 224 30.27 5.92 -0.14
C VAL A 224 30.59 5.84 -1.64
N PRO A 225 30.89 6.96 -2.32
CA PRO A 225 31.39 6.93 -3.69
C PRO A 225 32.60 6.00 -3.89
N GLY A 226 32.64 5.35 -5.05
CA GLY A 226 33.70 4.44 -5.45
C GLY A 226 33.39 2.97 -5.16
N TYR A 227 34.43 2.14 -5.24
CA TYR A 227 34.33 0.70 -5.05
C TYR A 227 34.33 0.33 -3.56
N GLN A 228 33.43 -0.57 -3.18
CA GLN A 228 33.28 -1.10 -1.84
C GLN A 228 33.01 -2.61 -1.93
N ASP A 229 33.68 -3.40 -1.10
CA ASP A 229 33.44 -4.83 -0.92
C ASP A 229 33.40 -5.11 0.58
N PHE A 230 32.23 -5.50 1.10
CA PHE A 230 32.03 -5.70 2.53
C PHE A 230 30.99 -6.76 2.83
N ILE A 231 30.99 -7.22 4.08
CA ILE A 231 30.07 -8.24 4.58
C ILE A 231 29.26 -7.66 5.74
N LEU A 232 27.96 -7.92 5.75
CA LEU A 232 27.07 -7.80 6.90
C LEU A 232 26.59 -9.20 7.29
N SER A 233 26.39 -9.44 8.58
CA SER A 233 25.92 -10.73 9.10
C SER A 233 24.97 -10.50 10.28
N GLU A 234 23.86 -11.20 10.27
CA GLU A 234 22.83 -11.16 11.31
C GLU A 234 22.26 -12.57 11.44
N ASP A 235 22.39 -13.15 12.63
CA ASP A 235 22.01 -14.53 12.94
C ASP A 235 22.43 -15.55 11.88
N GLY A 236 21.46 -16.12 11.14
CA GLY A 236 21.71 -17.13 10.11
C GLY A 236 21.92 -16.58 8.71
N VAL A 237 21.84 -15.26 8.52
CA VAL A 237 22.00 -14.57 7.23
C VAL A 237 23.37 -13.90 7.15
N VAL A 238 24.04 -14.07 6.02
CA VAL A 238 25.30 -13.37 5.70
C VAL A 238 25.22 -12.78 4.31
N CYS A 239 25.41 -11.47 4.19
CA CYS A 239 25.33 -10.72 2.94
C CYS A 239 26.71 -10.14 2.61
N ARG A 240 27.26 -10.47 1.43
CA ARG A 240 28.42 -9.77 0.86
C ARG A 240 27.95 -8.81 -0.22
N PHE A 241 28.29 -7.54 -0.08
CA PHE A 241 27.98 -6.48 -1.03
C PHE A 241 29.24 -6.09 -1.78
N LYS A 242 29.17 -6.08 -3.11
CA LYS A 242 30.14 -5.41 -3.97
C LYS A 242 29.43 -4.29 -4.70
N VAL A 243 29.91 -3.08 -4.51
CA VAL A 243 29.26 -1.87 -4.99
C VAL A 243 30.31 -0.96 -5.60
N ASN A 244 30.04 -0.42 -6.79
CA ASN A 244 30.79 0.68 -7.38
C ASN A 244 29.84 1.85 -7.65
N LEU A 245 29.77 2.76 -6.68
CA LEU A 245 28.82 3.87 -6.68
C LEU A 245 29.46 5.11 -7.30
N LYS A 246 28.79 5.70 -8.30
CA LYS A 246 29.17 6.98 -8.89
C LYS A 246 28.12 8.02 -8.52
N GLN A 247 28.54 9.02 -7.75
CA GLN A 247 27.76 10.23 -7.47
C GLN A 247 28.33 11.40 -8.28
N THR A 248 27.47 12.33 -8.70
CA THR A 248 27.85 13.58 -9.37
C THR A 248 27.57 14.76 -8.43
N GLU A 249 27.98 15.98 -8.80
CA GLU A 249 27.68 17.19 -8.00
C GLU A 249 26.18 17.45 -7.81
N ASN A 250 25.33 16.89 -8.68
CA ASN A 250 23.87 16.98 -8.58
C ASN A 250 23.24 15.83 -7.79
N THR A 251 24.02 14.85 -7.33
CA THR A 251 23.50 13.73 -6.55
C THR A 251 23.22 14.18 -5.12
N THR A 252 21.95 14.19 -4.74
CA THR A 252 21.50 14.50 -3.38
C THR A 252 21.10 13.25 -2.59
N VAL A 253 21.02 12.10 -3.27
CA VAL A 253 20.52 10.84 -2.70
C VAL A 253 21.67 10.02 -2.13
N GLU A 254 21.47 9.51 -0.92
CA GLU A 254 22.37 8.57 -0.27
C GLU A 254 21.84 7.15 -0.33
N TYR A 255 22.71 6.18 -0.05
CA TYR A 255 22.35 4.76 -0.09
C TYR A 255 22.88 4.04 1.12
N ARG A 256 22.06 3.13 1.66
CA ARG A 256 22.44 2.26 2.78
C ARG A 256 22.20 0.80 2.41
N ALA A 257 23.15 -0.05 2.75
CA ALA A 257 22.98 -1.50 2.73
C ALA A 257 22.35 -1.97 4.05
N PHE A 258 21.40 -2.89 3.98
CA PHE A 258 20.70 -3.49 5.11
C PHE A 258 20.81 -5.02 5.06
N ILE A 259 20.81 -5.63 6.23
CA ILE A 259 20.62 -7.06 6.43
C ILE A 259 19.50 -7.27 7.44
N GLN A 260 18.76 -8.36 7.29
CA GLN A 260 17.72 -8.75 8.22
C GLN A 260 17.65 -10.27 8.32
N ASP A 261 17.55 -10.80 9.54
CA ASP A 261 17.13 -12.18 9.82
C ASP A 261 16.14 -12.20 10.99
N SER A 262 14.90 -11.80 10.73
CA SER A 262 13.93 -11.58 11.80
C SER A 262 12.49 -11.82 11.32
N SER A 263 11.52 -11.13 11.91
CA SER A 263 10.12 -11.19 11.49
C SER A 263 9.56 -9.79 11.34
N ASN A 264 8.83 -9.55 10.26
CA ASN A 264 8.05 -8.33 10.09
C ASN A 264 6.66 -8.52 10.68
N THR A 265 6.10 -7.46 11.26
CA THR A 265 4.72 -7.49 11.77
C THR A 265 3.82 -6.72 10.83
N TYR A 266 2.86 -7.41 10.23
CA TYR A 266 1.85 -6.84 9.36
C TYR A 266 0.50 -6.96 10.06
N VAL A 267 -0.08 -5.82 10.44
CA VAL A 267 -1.30 -5.78 11.27
C VAL A 267 -1.05 -6.58 12.58
N LEU A 268 -1.59 -7.79 12.69
CA LEU A 268 -1.41 -8.70 13.85
C LEU A 268 -0.71 -10.02 13.44
N ARG A 269 0.04 -10.03 12.33
CA ARG A 269 0.73 -11.21 11.81
C ARG A 269 2.23 -11.00 11.80
N HIS A 270 2.94 -11.84 12.52
CA HIS A 270 4.40 -11.92 12.41
C HIS A 270 4.75 -12.86 11.26
N VAL A 271 5.56 -12.37 10.34
CA VAL A 271 5.97 -13.10 9.15
C VAL A 271 7.50 -13.18 9.10
N GLY A 272 8.05 -14.39 8.97
CA GLY A 272 9.48 -14.64 9.02
C GLY A 272 10.25 -14.18 7.78
N VAL A 273 11.22 -13.30 7.93
CA VAL A 273 11.92 -12.69 6.80
C VAL A 273 13.42 -12.80 6.92
N ALA A 274 14.07 -12.94 5.77
CA ALA A 274 15.52 -12.82 5.64
C ALA A 274 15.84 -11.97 4.42
N ALA A 275 16.61 -10.91 4.58
CA ALA A 275 16.86 -9.97 3.49
C ALA A 275 18.29 -9.42 3.47
N CYS A 276 18.75 -9.11 2.26
CA CYS A 276 19.91 -8.27 1.98
C CYS A 276 19.46 -7.21 0.99
N SER A 277 19.57 -5.92 1.30
CA SER A 277 19.12 -4.88 0.37
C SER A 277 20.02 -3.66 0.40
N ILE A 278 19.98 -2.87 -0.66
CA ILE A 278 20.48 -1.50 -0.71
C ILE A 278 19.28 -0.61 -0.98
N VAL A 279 19.13 0.44 -0.19
CA VAL A 279 17.97 1.34 -0.20
C VAL A 279 18.45 2.79 -0.29
N ALA A 280 17.77 3.58 -1.11
CA ALA A 280 17.97 5.01 -1.24
C ALA A 280 17.40 5.77 -0.02
N CYS A 281 18.12 6.80 0.39
CA CYS A 281 17.81 7.62 1.56
C CYS A 281 17.95 9.10 1.19
N GLU A 282 17.14 9.95 1.81
CA GLU A 282 17.23 11.40 1.59
C GLU A 282 18.52 11.95 2.19
N PHE A 283 18.92 11.41 3.33
CA PHE A 283 20.11 11.81 4.08
C PHE A 283 20.88 10.58 4.60
N HIS A 284 22.00 10.84 5.28
CA HIS A 284 22.84 9.82 5.91
C HIS A 284 22.09 9.00 6.98
N ASP A 285 21.07 9.61 7.60
CA ASP A 285 20.27 8.98 8.66
C ASP A 285 19.33 7.91 8.09
N VAL A 286 19.28 6.77 8.79
CA VAL A 286 18.48 5.60 8.45
C VAL A 286 16.97 5.90 8.44
N THR A 287 16.53 6.88 9.24
CA THR A 287 15.12 7.28 9.33
C THR A 287 14.60 7.91 8.03
N SER A 288 15.50 8.39 7.18
CA SER A 288 15.15 8.98 5.88
C SER A 288 15.01 7.94 4.75
N CYS A 289 15.17 6.66 5.07
CA CYS A 289 15.04 5.56 4.12
C CYS A 289 13.68 4.85 4.28
N PRO A 290 13.03 4.39 3.19
CA PRO A 290 13.36 4.62 1.79
C PRO A 290 12.94 6.02 1.32
N TYR A 291 13.75 6.63 0.45
CA TYR A 291 13.45 7.92 -0.17
C TYR A 291 13.13 7.78 -1.66
N LYS A 292 11.99 8.33 -2.08
CA LYS A 292 11.64 8.50 -3.49
C LYS A 292 12.25 9.81 -3.99
N PHE A 293 13.06 9.73 -5.03
CA PHE A 293 13.72 10.88 -5.64
C PHE A 293 13.35 11.01 -7.12
N THR A 294 13.52 12.20 -7.69
CA THR A 294 13.30 12.44 -9.12
C THR A 294 14.49 11.95 -9.95
N ARG A 295 14.26 11.59 -11.23
CA ARG A 295 15.24 10.97 -12.14
C ARG A 295 16.66 11.55 -12.10
N ASN A 296 16.80 12.86 -11.92
CA ASN A 296 18.10 13.55 -12.00
C ASN A 296 18.89 13.61 -10.68
N GLN A 297 18.32 13.11 -9.58
CA GLN A 297 18.91 13.23 -8.24
C GLN A 297 19.68 11.96 -7.80
N GLY A 298 19.46 10.84 -8.50
CA GLY A 298 20.01 9.53 -8.12
C GLY A 298 21.49 9.34 -8.43
N ALA A 299 22.13 8.44 -7.67
CA ALA A 299 23.44 7.93 -8.00
C ALA A 299 23.38 6.88 -9.11
N GLN A 300 24.52 6.62 -9.77
CA GLN A 300 24.68 5.53 -10.72
C GLN A 300 25.49 4.39 -10.10
N PHE A 301 24.94 3.19 -10.14
CA PHE A 301 25.64 1.95 -9.79
C PHE A 301 26.33 1.39 -11.03
N LYS A 302 27.66 1.49 -11.10
CA LYS A 302 28.46 0.87 -12.18
C LYS A 302 28.60 -0.64 -12.00
N GLU A 303 28.65 -1.07 -10.74
CA GLU A 303 28.71 -2.46 -10.32
C GLU A 303 27.86 -2.59 -9.05
N LEU A 304 27.03 -3.63 -8.99
CA LEU A 304 26.20 -3.95 -7.85
C LEU A 304 25.98 -5.47 -7.84
N GLU A 305 26.54 -6.14 -6.84
CA GLU A 305 26.41 -7.57 -6.61
C GLU A 305 26.16 -7.81 -5.12
N ILE A 306 25.05 -8.49 -4.80
CA ILE A 306 24.70 -8.94 -3.47
C ILE A 306 24.77 -10.46 -3.46
N LYS A 307 25.62 -11.02 -2.59
CA LYS A 307 25.65 -12.46 -2.31
C LYS A 307 25.07 -12.74 -0.95
N MET A 308 24.02 -13.53 -0.87
CA MET A 308 23.38 -13.94 0.37
C MET A 308 23.68 -15.41 0.65
N SER A 309 24.11 -15.73 1.86
CA SER A 309 24.12 -17.10 2.38
C SER A 309 23.10 -17.19 3.50
N THR A 310 22.16 -18.14 3.40
CA THR A 310 20.97 -18.21 4.27
C THR A 310 20.42 -19.65 4.33
N TYR A 311 19.20 -19.81 4.81
CA TYR A 311 18.51 -21.09 4.98
C TYR A 311 18.25 -21.77 3.62
N GLY A 312 18.48 -23.07 3.54
CA GLY A 312 18.16 -23.87 2.35
C GLY A 312 16.66 -24.06 2.16
N HIS A 313 16.23 -24.32 0.93
CA HIS A 313 14.85 -24.72 0.67
C HIS A 313 14.53 -26.01 1.43
N LYS A 314 13.35 -26.03 2.06
CA LYS A 314 12.72 -27.24 2.59
C LYS A 314 11.39 -27.40 1.89
N TYR A 315 11.14 -28.59 1.35
CA TYR A 315 9.89 -28.89 0.68
C TYR A 315 8.88 -29.43 1.69
N ASN A 316 7.73 -28.78 1.76
CA ASN A 316 6.61 -29.20 2.56
C ASN A 316 5.78 -30.23 1.79
N ALA A 317 5.88 -31.50 2.15
CA ALA A 317 5.14 -32.57 1.46
C ALA A 317 3.61 -32.44 1.61
N SER A 318 3.14 -31.88 2.73
CA SER A 318 1.70 -31.70 3.01
C SER A 318 1.10 -30.58 2.17
N LEU A 319 1.79 -29.43 2.12
CA LEU A 319 1.37 -28.27 1.34
C LEU A 319 1.88 -28.30 -0.11
N LYS A 320 2.71 -29.27 -0.49
CA LYS A 320 3.29 -29.43 -1.83
C LYS A 320 4.03 -28.20 -2.36
N CYS A 321 4.60 -27.38 -1.48
CA CYS A 321 5.37 -26.16 -1.83
C CYS A 321 6.57 -25.99 -0.88
N ASN A 322 7.44 -25.01 -1.14
CA ASN A 322 8.61 -24.77 -0.31
C ASN A 322 8.26 -23.95 0.95
N ASP A 323 8.90 -24.26 2.08
CA ASP A 323 8.80 -23.53 3.36
C ASP A 323 9.74 -22.31 3.44
N VAL A 324 10.57 -22.14 2.42
CA VAL A 324 11.42 -20.97 2.26
C VAL A 324 11.50 -20.60 0.79
N GLU A 325 11.27 -19.32 0.48
CA GLU A 325 11.39 -18.77 -0.87
C GLU A 325 12.19 -17.47 -0.87
N TYR A 326 12.91 -17.21 -1.97
CA TYR A 326 13.77 -16.05 -2.12
C TYR A 326 13.57 -15.37 -3.47
N TYR A 327 13.49 -14.05 -3.45
CA TYR A 327 13.19 -13.21 -4.60
C TYR A 327 14.26 -12.16 -4.80
N GLY A 328 14.74 -12.03 -6.03
CA GLY A 328 15.54 -10.89 -6.44
C GLY A 328 14.64 -9.70 -6.67
N ILE A 329 14.77 -8.67 -5.83
CA ILE A 329 13.92 -7.48 -5.91
C ILE A 329 14.73 -6.28 -6.40
N SER A 330 14.09 -5.46 -7.21
CA SER A 330 14.62 -4.17 -7.62
C SER A 330 13.46 -3.19 -7.79
N LEU A 331 13.69 -1.93 -7.48
CA LEU A 331 12.71 -0.88 -7.56
C LEU A 331 13.38 0.39 -8.05
N LYS A 332 12.89 0.95 -9.15
CA LYS A 332 13.34 2.25 -9.68
C LYS A 332 12.46 3.39 -9.17
N SER A 333 12.88 4.63 -9.41
CA SER A 333 12.15 5.84 -9.01
C SER A 333 10.78 6.00 -9.66
N ASN A 334 10.52 5.30 -10.77
CA ASN A 334 9.23 5.22 -11.44
C ASN A 334 8.37 4.03 -10.97
N HIS A 335 8.72 3.38 -9.85
CA HIS A 335 8.06 2.18 -9.29
C HIS A 335 8.16 0.88 -10.08
N TYR A 336 8.84 0.86 -11.23
CA TYR A 336 9.05 -0.38 -11.97
C TYR A 336 10.31 -1.11 -11.51
N PRO A 337 10.34 -2.45 -11.58
CA PRO A 337 11.56 -3.20 -11.40
C PRO A 337 12.56 -2.94 -12.53
N LEU A 338 13.80 -3.39 -12.34
CA LEU A 338 14.74 -3.50 -13.45
C LEU A 338 14.21 -4.50 -14.48
N GLU A 339 14.44 -4.21 -15.76
CA GLU A 339 14.15 -5.17 -16.82
C GLU A 339 14.97 -6.45 -16.62
N PRO A 340 14.42 -7.65 -16.92
CA PRO A 340 15.11 -8.92 -16.74
C PRO A 340 16.51 -8.98 -17.37
N LYS A 341 16.72 -8.30 -18.50
CA LYS A 341 18.04 -8.23 -19.18
C LYS A 341 19.11 -7.47 -18.38
N ASN A 342 18.70 -6.59 -17.47
CA ASN A 342 19.58 -5.70 -16.71
C ASN A 342 20.06 -6.29 -15.38
N PHE A 343 19.58 -7.45 -14.97
CA PHE A 343 20.04 -8.14 -13.76
C PHE A 343 20.21 -9.64 -13.96
N THR A 344 20.84 -10.29 -13.00
CA THR A 344 20.95 -11.75 -12.92
C THR A 344 20.74 -12.16 -11.48
N ILE A 345 19.88 -13.16 -11.28
CA ILE A 345 19.75 -13.87 -10.02
C ILE A 345 20.09 -15.34 -10.22
N THR A 346 20.91 -15.89 -9.32
CA THR A 346 21.21 -17.34 -9.29
C THR A 346 21.16 -17.84 -7.86
N SER A 347 20.69 -19.07 -7.69
CA SER A 347 20.66 -19.77 -6.41
C SER A 347 21.40 -21.10 -6.50
N GLU A 348 22.08 -21.49 -5.43
CA GLU A 348 22.80 -22.76 -5.31
C GLU A 348 22.62 -23.32 -3.89
N ASN A 349 22.08 -24.54 -3.81
CA ASN A 349 22.04 -25.29 -2.56
C ASN A 349 23.45 -25.78 -2.20
N LYS A 350 23.91 -25.46 -0.99
CA LYS A 350 25.19 -25.94 -0.46
C LYS A 350 25.01 -27.10 0.52
N ASN A 351 26.06 -27.91 0.61
CA ASN A 351 26.18 -28.94 1.64
C ASN A 351 25.97 -28.32 3.04
N GLY A 352 25.13 -28.96 3.85
CA GLY A 352 24.76 -28.46 5.18
C GLY A 352 23.45 -27.69 5.24
N GLY A 353 22.62 -27.72 4.19
CA GLY A 353 21.27 -27.14 4.22
C GLY A 353 21.23 -25.61 4.16
N ARG A 354 22.28 -24.99 3.60
CA ARG A 354 22.33 -23.54 3.35
C ARG A 354 22.09 -23.24 1.87
N MET A 355 21.43 -22.13 1.60
CA MET A 355 21.28 -21.56 0.27
C MET A 355 22.31 -20.47 0.05
N ASN A 356 22.91 -20.43 -1.13
CA ASN A 356 23.68 -19.29 -1.59
C ASN A 356 22.98 -18.64 -2.78
N LEU A 357 22.64 -17.36 -2.65
CA LEU A 357 22.04 -16.55 -3.70
C LEU A 357 23.00 -15.47 -4.16
N VAL A 358 22.93 -15.13 -5.43
CA VAL A 358 23.64 -13.99 -6.03
C VAL A 358 22.64 -13.18 -6.83
N HIS A 359 22.48 -11.91 -6.50
CA HIS A 359 21.70 -10.95 -7.30
C HIS A 359 22.61 -9.81 -7.71
N LYS A 360 22.76 -9.57 -9.01
CA LYS A 360 23.64 -8.55 -9.56
C LYS A 360 23.05 -7.81 -10.75
N ILE A 361 23.50 -6.59 -11.00
CA ILE A 361 23.21 -5.86 -12.24
C ILE A 361 24.16 -6.32 -13.36
N ASN A 362 23.68 -6.31 -14.61
CA ASN A 362 24.45 -6.70 -15.80
C ASN A 362 25.07 -5.50 -16.54
N SER A 363 24.52 -4.31 -16.29
CA SER A 363 24.93 -3.04 -16.90
C SER A 363 24.73 -1.92 -15.88
N PRO A 364 25.44 -0.78 -16.01
CA PRO A 364 25.28 0.33 -15.07
C PRO A 364 23.82 0.78 -14.97
N GLN A 365 23.31 0.88 -13.73
CA GLN A 365 21.94 1.30 -13.45
C GLN A 365 21.92 2.65 -12.72
N SER A 366 20.94 3.46 -13.05
CA SER A 366 20.60 4.70 -12.34
C SER A 366 19.18 4.58 -11.79
N GLU A 367 18.76 5.56 -10.99
CA GLU A 367 17.36 5.67 -10.54
C GLU A 367 16.88 4.51 -9.65
N LEU A 368 17.78 3.74 -9.07
CA LEU A 368 17.42 2.66 -8.14
C LEU A 368 16.99 3.22 -6.79
N ILE A 369 15.76 2.94 -6.35
CA ILE A 369 15.32 3.15 -4.97
C ILE A 369 15.76 1.98 -4.10
N SER A 370 15.61 0.75 -4.61
CA SER A 370 15.98 -0.45 -3.86
C SER A 370 16.52 -1.53 -4.78
N PHE A 371 17.48 -2.31 -4.30
CA PHE A 371 18.00 -3.51 -4.95
C PHE A 371 18.41 -4.53 -3.90
N GLY A 372 17.89 -5.75 -3.97
CA GLY A 372 18.07 -6.70 -2.88
C GLY A 372 17.66 -8.14 -3.19
N ILE A 373 17.85 -8.98 -2.19
CA ILE A 373 17.31 -10.33 -2.09
C ILE A 373 16.37 -10.33 -0.90
N TYR A 374 15.10 -10.62 -1.13
CA TYR A 374 14.08 -10.73 -0.10
C TYR A 374 13.63 -12.17 0.04
N GLY A 375 13.65 -12.70 1.26
CA GLY A 375 13.31 -14.08 1.57
C GLY A 375 12.15 -14.17 2.53
N ARG A 376 11.26 -15.13 2.26
CA ARG A 376 10.17 -15.55 3.15
C ARG A 376 10.53 -16.90 3.77
N ILE A 377 10.45 -16.97 5.10
CA ILE A 377 10.69 -18.18 5.89
C ILE A 377 9.36 -18.53 6.57
N TYR A 378 8.52 -19.30 5.88
CA TYR A 378 7.14 -19.52 6.27
C TYR A 378 7.02 -20.34 7.57
N ASP A 379 8.01 -21.20 7.87
CA ASP A 379 8.12 -21.94 9.13
C ASP A 379 8.14 -21.05 10.39
N ARG A 380 8.46 -19.76 10.24
CA ARG A 380 8.55 -18.79 11.34
C ARG A 380 7.30 -17.91 11.46
N ASP A 381 6.35 -18.04 10.55
CA ASP A 381 5.13 -17.25 10.62
C ASP A 381 4.32 -17.65 11.85
N THR A 382 3.77 -16.66 12.56
CA THR A 382 2.87 -16.96 13.67
C THR A 382 1.52 -17.43 13.15
N PRO A 383 0.91 -18.46 13.76
CA PRO A 383 -0.42 -18.91 13.38
C PRO A 383 -1.43 -17.77 13.42
N ARG A 384 -2.39 -17.80 12.50
CA ARG A 384 -3.46 -16.81 12.38
C ARG A 384 -4.19 -16.52 13.71
N THR A 385 -4.35 -17.55 14.54
CA THR A 385 -5.09 -17.52 15.80
C THR A 385 -4.25 -17.07 17.00
N ALA A 386 -2.96 -16.80 16.82
CA ALA A 386 -2.05 -16.50 17.92
C ALA A 386 -2.36 -15.14 18.58
N VAL A 387 -2.81 -14.16 17.80
CA VAL A 387 -3.21 -12.83 18.28
C VAL A 387 -4.60 -12.52 17.71
N PRO A 388 -5.68 -12.70 18.50
CA PRO A 388 -7.03 -12.38 18.06
C PRO A 388 -7.23 -10.86 18.01
N ALA A 389 -8.04 -10.40 17.07
CA ALA A 389 -8.44 -9.00 16.99
C ALA A 389 -9.30 -8.62 18.19
N THR A 390 -9.05 -7.43 18.74
CA THR A 390 -9.86 -6.85 19.81
C THR A 390 -11.12 -6.17 19.25
N VAL A 391 -12.07 -5.84 20.13
CA VAL A 391 -13.26 -5.05 19.73
C VAL A 391 -12.86 -3.67 19.20
N GLU A 392 -11.80 -3.08 19.75
CA GLU A 392 -11.26 -1.81 19.30
C GLU A 392 -10.68 -1.92 17.88
N ASP A 393 -9.92 -2.97 17.58
CA ASP A 393 -9.40 -3.23 16.22
C ASP A 393 -10.54 -3.30 15.19
N VAL A 394 -11.61 -4.02 15.53
CA VAL A 394 -12.80 -4.14 14.68
C VAL A 394 -13.46 -2.77 14.46
N ASN A 395 -13.66 -2.00 15.53
CA ASN A 395 -14.29 -0.68 15.44
C ASN A 395 -13.43 0.32 14.63
N ASN A 396 -12.12 0.32 14.83
CA ASN A 396 -11.18 1.15 14.07
C ASN A 396 -11.24 0.82 12.58
N TYR A 397 -11.26 -0.48 12.24
CA TYR A 397 -11.43 -0.91 10.86
C TYR A 397 -12.77 -0.47 10.27
N ILE A 398 -13.87 -0.58 11.01
CA ILE A 398 -15.20 -0.11 10.57
C ILE A 398 -15.17 1.39 10.24
N GLU A 399 -14.52 2.21 11.05
CA GLU A 399 -14.42 3.65 10.76
C GLU A 399 -13.59 3.93 9.50
N ILE A 400 -12.47 3.21 9.30
CA ILE A 400 -11.68 3.28 8.06
C ILE A 400 -12.51 2.86 6.85
N GLU A 401 -13.28 1.78 6.97
CA GLU A 401 -14.14 1.26 5.91
C GLU A 401 -15.20 2.29 5.50
N LYS A 402 -15.83 2.94 6.49
CA LYS A 402 -16.79 4.02 6.20
C LYS A 402 -16.13 5.19 5.48
N VAL A 403 -14.91 5.55 5.84
CA VAL A 403 -14.13 6.60 5.16
C VAL A 403 -13.84 6.21 3.70
N ILE A 404 -13.34 4.99 3.46
CA ILE A 404 -13.00 4.49 2.11
C ILE A 404 -14.22 4.51 1.19
N TYR A 405 -15.38 4.08 1.68
CA TYR A 405 -16.60 4.02 0.88
C TYR A 405 -17.46 5.29 0.95
N GLY A 406 -16.97 6.37 1.57
CA GLY A 406 -17.70 7.64 1.68
C GLY A 406 -19.03 7.51 2.43
N LEU A 407 -19.10 6.61 3.41
CA LEU A 407 -20.26 6.35 4.28
C LEU A 407 -20.24 7.20 5.57
N THR A 408 -19.36 8.20 5.65
CA THR A 408 -19.28 9.16 6.77
C THR A 408 -19.70 10.56 6.34
N ASP A 409 -20.48 11.24 7.19
CA ASP A 409 -20.68 12.71 7.11
C ASP A 409 -19.47 13.50 7.63
N LYS A 410 -18.45 12.80 8.15
CA LYS A 410 -17.16 13.41 8.47
C LYS A 410 -16.48 13.70 7.15
N GLU A 411 -16.40 14.97 6.80
CA GLU A 411 -15.37 15.47 5.89
C GLU A 411 -14.04 14.93 6.43
N LEU A 412 -13.37 14.01 5.71
CA LEU A 412 -11.92 13.99 5.79
C LEU A 412 -11.52 15.44 5.58
N PHE A 413 -10.65 15.99 6.43
CA PHE A 413 -10.09 17.31 6.20
C PHE A 413 -9.89 17.47 4.69
N GLU A 414 -10.64 18.42 4.09
CA GLU A 414 -10.50 18.71 2.67
C GLU A 414 -9.02 18.75 2.35
N GLN A 415 -8.62 18.19 1.20
CA GLN A 415 -7.24 18.20 0.70
C GLN A 415 -6.42 19.32 1.32
N TYR A 416 -5.35 18.95 2.03
CA TYR A 416 -4.43 19.86 2.72
C TYR A 416 -4.57 21.30 2.23
N GLN A 417 -5.27 22.14 3.00
CA GLN A 417 -5.42 23.54 2.69
C GLN A 417 -4.13 24.22 3.16
N PRO A 418 -3.29 24.82 2.29
CA PRO A 418 -1.99 25.36 2.69
C PRO A 418 -2.04 26.43 3.79
N LYS A 419 -3.24 26.97 4.06
CA LYS A 419 -3.52 28.00 5.07
C LYS A 419 -4.15 27.48 6.37
N SER A 420 -4.37 26.17 6.52
CA SER A 420 -5.02 25.59 7.71
C SER A 420 -4.06 25.20 8.84
N VAL A 421 -2.76 25.46 8.67
CA VAL A 421 -1.73 25.06 9.63
C VAL A 421 -1.33 26.25 10.49
N ALA A 422 -1.42 26.10 11.80
CA ALA A 422 -0.91 27.09 12.73
C ALA A 422 0.63 27.10 12.68
N THR A 423 1.19 28.29 12.54
CA THR A 423 2.60 28.57 12.82
C THR A 423 2.70 29.07 14.25
N PHE A 424 3.77 28.70 14.95
CA PHE A 424 3.98 29.05 16.36
C PHE A 424 5.13 30.03 16.45
N ASP A 425 4.89 31.24 16.97
CA ASP A 425 5.96 32.21 17.23
C ASP A 425 6.99 31.65 18.23
N GLU A 426 6.51 30.89 19.20
CA GLU A 426 7.31 30.13 20.16
C GLU A 426 6.58 28.82 20.52
N LEU A 427 7.31 27.71 20.53
CA LEU A 427 6.80 26.42 21.00
C LEU A 427 7.92 25.65 21.70
N SER A 428 7.78 25.41 23.00
CA SER A 428 8.65 24.55 23.78
C SER A 428 7.84 23.65 24.70
N ILE A 429 8.24 22.38 24.81
CA ILE A 429 7.66 21.41 25.74
C ILE A 429 8.72 21.06 26.77
N TYR A 430 8.37 21.31 28.03
CA TYR A 430 9.16 20.90 29.18
C TYR A 430 8.50 19.69 29.82
N ALA A 431 9.19 18.55 29.81
CA ALA A 431 8.71 17.32 30.40
C ALA A 431 9.68 16.81 31.47
N THR A 432 9.14 16.54 32.65
CA THR A 432 9.87 15.93 33.77
C THR A 432 9.57 14.43 33.74
N LEU A 433 10.53 13.63 33.32
CA LEU A 433 10.35 12.21 32.98
C LEU A 433 11.28 11.34 33.81
N GLN A 434 10.92 10.08 34.05
CA GLN A 434 11.76 9.18 34.87
C GLN A 434 13.03 8.82 34.11
N THR A 435 14.21 8.86 34.76
CA THR A 435 15.46 8.48 34.10
C THR A 435 15.44 6.98 33.73
N PRO A 436 15.59 6.60 32.45
CA PRO A 436 15.62 5.20 32.03
C PRO A 436 16.73 4.40 32.74
N GLN A 437 16.40 3.22 33.22
CA GLN A 437 17.34 2.30 33.88
C GLN A 437 17.70 1.15 32.96
N THR A 438 18.98 0.76 32.93
CA THR A 438 19.42 -0.42 32.19
C THR A 438 19.05 -1.70 32.93
N VAL A 439 18.30 -2.58 32.28
CA VAL A 439 18.00 -3.93 32.77
C VAL A 439 19.14 -4.86 32.36
N GLU A 440 20.00 -5.25 33.30
CA GLU A 440 21.23 -6.01 33.02
C GLU A 440 21.00 -7.33 32.25
N SER A 441 19.92 -8.05 32.55
CA SER A 441 19.60 -9.31 31.88
C SER A 441 19.21 -9.14 30.41
N LEU A 442 18.70 -7.97 30.03
CA LEU A 442 18.22 -7.66 28.68
C LEU A 442 19.18 -6.75 27.92
N GLN A 443 20.17 -6.15 28.60
CA GLN A 443 21.08 -5.14 28.03
C GLN A 443 20.32 -3.99 27.34
N ALA A 444 19.14 -3.64 27.85
CA ALA A 444 18.22 -2.64 27.30
C ALA A 444 17.66 -1.73 28.40
N HIS A 445 17.16 -0.56 28.03
CA HIS A 445 16.48 0.35 28.97
C HIS A 445 15.05 -0.11 29.24
N ASP A 446 14.60 0.05 30.49
CA ASP A 446 13.21 -0.24 30.93
C ASP A 446 12.18 0.81 30.52
N ILE A 447 12.64 1.95 30.01
CA ILE A 447 11.83 3.08 29.54
C ILE A 447 12.50 3.68 28.30
N VAL A 448 11.70 4.18 27.36
CA VAL A 448 12.19 4.98 26.23
C VAL A 448 11.29 6.19 25.97
N TYR A 449 11.90 7.34 25.66
CA TYR A 449 11.21 8.58 25.31
C TYR A 449 11.65 9.07 23.93
N TYR A 450 10.70 9.54 23.13
CA TYR A 450 10.86 10.02 21.77
C TYR A 450 10.32 11.44 21.63
N PRO A 451 11.11 12.42 21.13
CA PRO A 451 10.54 13.64 20.58
C PRO A 451 9.74 13.28 19.33
N VAL A 452 8.46 13.62 19.31
CA VAL A 452 7.57 13.37 18.17
C VAL A 452 7.21 14.69 17.55
N SER A 453 7.50 14.84 16.27
CA SER A 453 7.01 15.96 15.48
C SER A 453 6.57 15.48 14.11
N LEU A 454 5.47 16.03 13.62
CA LEU A 454 4.92 15.73 12.31
C LEU A 454 4.59 17.03 11.60
N LYS A 455 5.01 17.12 10.34
CA LYS A 455 4.51 18.08 9.37
C LYS A 455 3.16 17.59 8.82
N PRO A 456 2.33 18.46 8.24
CA PRO A 456 1.10 18.07 7.53
C PRO A 456 1.31 17.02 6.43
N SER A 457 2.52 16.92 5.87
CA SER A 457 2.92 15.86 4.93
C SER A 457 3.15 14.50 5.59
N ILE A 458 2.88 14.35 6.89
CA ILE A 458 3.13 13.14 7.70
C ILE A 458 4.62 12.74 7.70
N LEU A 459 5.50 13.73 7.52
CA LEU A 459 6.94 13.58 7.63
C LEU A 459 7.43 14.26 8.92
N PRO A 460 8.50 13.75 9.55
CA PRO A 460 9.06 14.40 10.73
C PRO A 460 9.62 15.79 10.42
N LEU A 461 9.85 16.59 11.47
CA LEU A 461 10.66 17.80 11.35
C LEU A 461 12.08 17.48 10.93
N ASN A 462 12.71 18.42 10.22
CA ASN A 462 14.14 18.31 9.97
C ASN A 462 14.88 18.49 11.30
N SER A 463 16.03 17.83 11.48
CA SER A 463 16.85 17.95 12.69
C SER A 463 17.29 19.39 13.01
N ASN A 464 17.30 20.28 12.00
CA ASN A 464 17.66 21.69 12.18
C ASN A 464 16.46 22.58 12.57
N ASP A 465 15.24 22.05 12.52
CA ASP A 465 14.01 22.80 12.82
C ASP A 465 13.61 22.70 14.30
N PHE A 466 14.31 21.89 15.10
CA PHE A 466 14.06 21.72 16.53
C PHE A 466 15.35 21.55 17.34
N ALA A 467 15.27 21.77 18.64
CA ALA A 467 16.30 21.43 19.61
C ALA A 467 15.69 20.49 20.68
N LEU A 468 16.45 19.47 21.08
CA LEU A 468 16.12 18.64 22.23
C LEU A 468 17.29 18.67 23.21
N GLU A 469 17.04 19.20 24.40
CA GLU A 469 18.00 19.19 25.51
C GLU A 469 17.48 18.28 26.62
N ILE A 470 18.34 17.39 27.13
CA ILE A 470 18.00 16.48 28.22
C ILE A 470 18.97 16.74 29.37
N GLN A 471 18.44 17.03 30.54
CA GLN A 471 19.22 17.27 31.75
C GLN A 471 18.80 16.28 32.83
N THR A 472 19.72 15.41 33.24
CA THR A 472 19.47 14.49 34.36
C THR A 472 19.52 15.23 35.68
N MET A 473 18.41 15.20 36.40
CA MET A 473 18.19 15.82 37.71
C MET A 473 18.17 14.76 38.80
N LEU A 474 19.04 14.90 39.80
CA LEU A 474 19.07 14.05 40.99
C LEU A 474 19.27 12.53 40.73
N GLY A 475 19.61 12.14 39.49
CA GLY A 475 19.87 10.76 39.08
C GLY A 475 18.62 9.87 38.93
N THR A 476 17.43 10.42 39.12
CA THR A 476 16.16 9.67 39.08
C THR A 476 15.15 10.23 38.09
N VAL A 477 15.36 11.47 37.65
CA VAL A 477 14.44 12.20 36.78
C VAL A 477 15.25 12.95 35.73
N ASP A 478 14.82 12.90 34.47
CA ASP A 478 15.36 13.68 33.38
C ASP A 478 14.39 14.81 33.02
N LEU A 479 14.93 16.02 32.85
CA LEU A 479 14.22 17.17 32.33
C LEU A 479 14.47 17.23 30.82
N TYR A 480 13.41 17.00 30.05
CA TYR A 480 13.40 17.15 28.60
C TYR A 480 12.91 18.55 28.24
N ASN A 481 13.68 19.27 27.45
CA ASN A 481 13.30 20.53 26.83
C ASN A 481 13.29 20.36 25.31
N TYR A 482 12.09 20.29 24.73
CA TYR A 482 11.90 20.13 23.29
C TYR A 482 11.38 21.42 22.68
N THR A 483 12.21 22.12 21.91
CA THR A 483 11.94 23.46 21.39
C THR A 483 11.87 23.47 19.87
N LEU A 484 10.87 24.13 19.31
CA LEU A 484 10.79 24.45 17.89
C LEU A 484 11.69 25.64 17.57
N LEU A 485 12.63 25.47 16.64
CA LEU A 485 13.55 26.52 16.20
C LEU A 485 13.03 27.29 14.98
N ASN A 486 12.30 26.60 14.10
CA ASN A 486 11.77 27.18 12.87
C ASN A 486 10.25 27.44 12.97
N ASN A 487 9.89 28.66 13.33
CA ASN A 487 8.51 29.10 13.50
C ASN A 487 7.70 29.16 12.19
N ASN A 488 8.34 29.10 11.02
CA ASN A 488 7.67 29.10 9.73
C ASN A 488 7.23 27.70 9.28
N VAL A 489 7.57 26.65 10.03
CA VAL A 489 7.18 25.28 9.69
C VAL A 489 5.75 25.01 10.16
N GLY A 490 4.92 24.55 9.23
CA GLY A 490 3.62 24.02 9.57
C GLY A 490 3.73 22.73 10.37
N LEU A 491 3.09 22.67 11.54
CA LEU A 491 3.06 21.50 12.42
C LEU A 491 1.70 20.84 12.42
N TYR A 492 1.70 19.51 12.30
CA TYR A 492 0.57 18.63 12.56
C TYR A 492 0.61 18.09 13.99
N SER A 493 1.78 17.71 14.49
CA SER A 493 2.00 17.36 15.89
C SER A 493 3.38 17.80 16.36
N PHE A 494 3.51 18.09 17.66
CA PHE A 494 4.78 18.36 18.34
C PHE A 494 4.62 17.94 19.80
N GLY A 495 5.42 16.99 20.26
CA GLY A 495 5.21 16.31 21.54
C GLY A 495 6.41 15.47 21.98
N ILE A 496 6.34 14.95 23.19
CA ILE A 496 7.26 13.93 23.68
C ILE A 496 6.40 12.72 24.03
N TYR A 497 6.70 11.58 23.41
CA TYR A 497 6.04 10.31 23.66
C TYR A 497 6.96 9.39 24.45
N GLY A 498 6.44 8.66 25.42
CA GLY A 498 7.21 7.71 26.23
C GLY A 498 6.54 6.35 26.27
N ARG A 499 7.34 5.29 26.30
CA ARG A 499 6.89 3.93 26.63
C ARG A 499 7.62 3.43 27.87
N VAL A 500 6.85 3.02 28.87
CA VAL A 500 7.33 2.37 30.09
C VAL A 500 6.99 0.89 29.98
N PHE A 501 7.98 0.03 29.76
CA PHE A 501 7.71 -1.39 29.45
C PHE A 501 7.10 -2.15 30.64
N ALA A 502 7.34 -1.69 31.88
CA ALA A 502 6.74 -2.27 33.08
C ALA A 502 5.23 -2.03 33.22
N ASP A 503 4.67 -1.13 32.40
CA ASP A 503 3.24 -0.80 32.39
C ASP A 503 2.46 -1.57 31.32
N ASP A 504 3.14 -2.37 30.48
CA ASP A 504 2.49 -3.20 29.47
C ASP A 504 1.43 -4.12 30.14
N GLY A 505 0.18 -4.03 29.69
CA GLY A 505 -0.94 -4.80 30.21
C GLY A 505 -1.69 -4.17 31.40
N LYS A 506 -1.31 -2.97 31.85
CA LYS A 506 -2.12 -2.19 32.81
C LYS A 506 -3.27 -1.50 32.10
N GLU A 507 -4.38 -1.28 32.83
CA GLU A 507 -5.52 -0.51 32.33
C GLU A 507 -5.11 0.94 32.02
N PRO A 508 -5.58 1.53 30.89
CA PRO A 508 -5.28 2.91 30.54
C PRO A 508 -5.77 3.89 31.62
N THR A 509 -4.96 4.92 31.91
CA THR A 509 -5.39 6.03 32.77
C THR A 509 -6.59 6.73 32.12
N PRO A 510 -7.71 6.90 32.84
CA PRO A 510 -8.88 7.59 32.29
C PRO A 510 -8.57 9.06 31.97
N PRO A 511 -9.24 9.67 30.98
CA PRO A 511 -9.03 11.07 30.62
C PRO A 511 -9.39 11.99 31.78
N ILE A 512 -8.63 13.07 31.93
CA ILE A 512 -8.89 14.11 32.94
C ILE A 512 -10.17 14.87 32.53
N ILE A 513 -11.16 14.91 33.43
CA ILE A 513 -12.38 15.71 33.24
C ILE A 513 -12.08 17.13 33.75
N GLU A 514 -12.33 18.15 32.92
CA GLU A 514 -11.89 19.55 33.12
C GLU A 514 -12.53 20.32 34.31
N GLU A 515 -13.18 19.65 35.28
CA GLU A 515 -13.92 20.34 36.36
C GLU A 515 -13.11 20.69 37.62
N GLU A 516 -11.79 20.44 37.67
CA GLU A 516 -10.96 20.73 38.87
C GLU A 516 -9.76 21.66 38.60
N ARG A 517 -9.99 22.81 37.95
CA ARG A 517 -9.07 23.96 38.09
C ARG A 517 -9.77 25.14 38.75
N GLU A 518 -9.71 25.19 40.09
CA GLU A 518 -9.77 26.48 40.79
C GLU A 518 -8.54 27.30 40.40
N GLU A 519 -8.73 28.35 39.60
CA GLU A 519 -7.70 29.34 39.30
C GLU A 519 -7.35 30.15 40.56
N THR A 520 -6.24 29.84 41.22
CA THR A 520 -5.55 30.82 42.06
C THR A 520 -4.56 31.60 41.19
N THR A 521 -5.04 32.61 40.47
CA THR A 521 -4.18 33.64 39.87
C THR A 521 -3.85 34.72 40.91
N PRO A 522 -2.57 35.12 41.11
CA PRO A 522 -2.24 36.27 41.94
C PRO A 522 -2.63 37.57 41.23
N ALA A 523 -3.30 38.47 41.94
CA ALA A 523 -3.77 39.75 41.43
C ALA A 523 -2.64 40.61 40.85
N LEU A 524 -2.75 40.98 39.57
CA LEU A 524 -1.90 41.97 38.93
C LEU A 524 -2.41 43.37 39.30
N VAL A 525 -1.54 44.16 39.93
CA VAL A 525 -1.78 45.57 40.28
C VAL A 525 -1.84 46.40 39.00
N THR A 526 -2.99 47.00 38.70
CA THR A 526 -3.16 47.98 37.63
C THR A 526 -2.83 49.38 38.12
N THR A 527 -1.85 50.03 37.49
CA THR A 527 -1.68 51.48 37.53
C THR A 527 -1.96 52.02 36.13
N GLU A 528 -3.04 52.78 35.98
CA GLU A 528 -3.35 53.53 34.75
C GLU A 528 -2.34 54.65 34.50
N PRO A 529 -2.13 55.02 33.23
CA PRO A 529 -2.11 56.43 32.87
C PRO A 529 -3.13 56.79 31.78
N THR A 530 -3.61 58.01 31.91
CA THR A 530 -4.70 58.73 31.22
C THR A 530 -4.55 58.92 29.70
N PRO A 531 -5.67 59.22 28.99
CA PRO A 531 -5.76 59.17 27.52
C PRO A 531 -5.54 60.53 26.82
N GLU A 532 -5.12 60.49 25.55
CA GLU A 532 -5.23 61.62 24.61
C GLU A 532 -5.94 61.19 23.30
N PRO A 533 -6.57 62.14 22.56
CA PRO A 533 -7.84 61.89 21.87
C PRO A 533 -7.74 61.63 20.36
N VAL A 534 -8.74 60.92 19.85
CA VAL A 534 -9.02 60.69 18.42
C VAL A 534 -10.02 61.72 17.90
N PRO A 535 -9.88 62.23 16.66
CA PRO A 535 -10.97 62.88 15.93
C PRO A 535 -11.55 61.96 14.84
N ASP A 536 -12.69 61.38 15.19
CA ASP A 536 -14.03 61.50 14.59
C ASP A 536 -14.34 61.36 13.07
N SER A 537 -15.59 60.92 12.88
CA SER A 537 -16.50 60.88 11.72
C SER A 537 -16.39 59.68 10.75
N SER A 538 -17.33 58.72 10.65
CA SER A 538 -18.79 58.60 10.74
C SER A 538 -19.50 58.48 9.38
N VAL A 539 -20.56 57.65 9.40
CA VAL A 539 -21.73 57.54 8.50
C VAL A 539 -21.69 56.44 7.42
N THR A 540 -22.25 55.24 7.61
CA THR A 540 -23.66 54.69 7.53
C THR A 540 -24.28 54.40 6.14
N ILE A 541 -24.81 53.16 5.99
CA ILE A 541 -25.98 52.66 5.18
C ILE A 541 -25.68 52.47 3.66
N CYS A 542 -26.09 51.43 2.90
CA CYS A 542 -27.26 50.51 2.92
C CYS A 542 -27.03 49.24 2.07
N LEU A 543 -27.79 48.19 2.43
CA LEU A 543 -28.29 47.13 1.55
C LEU A 543 -29.06 47.71 0.34
N SER A 544 -28.67 47.34 -0.88
CA SER A 544 -29.56 47.09 -2.04
C SER A 544 -28.73 47.00 -3.33
N LEU A 545 -28.49 45.82 -3.92
CA LEU A 545 -28.22 45.62 -5.36
C LEU A 545 -27.91 44.16 -5.69
N ILE A 546 -28.79 43.23 -5.31
CA ILE A 546 -28.84 41.91 -5.96
C ILE A 546 -30.32 41.58 -6.23
N LEU A 547 -30.60 41.32 -7.50
CA LEU A 547 -31.84 40.86 -8.15
C LEU A 547 -32.84 41.90 -8.70
N ALA A 548 -32.81 41.93 -10.05
CA ALA A 548 -33.94 41.90 -10.98
C ALA A 548 -34.62 43.21 -11.40
N VAL A 549 -34.21 43.76 -12.56
CA VAL A 549 -35.09 44.15 -13.68
C VAL A 549 -34.28 43.95 -14.99
N LEU A 550 -34.41 42.81 -15.68
CA LEU A 550 -35.35 42.55 -16.77
C LEU A 550 -35.34 43.58 -17.92
N SER A 551 -34.96 43.06 -19.10
CA SER A 551 -35.54 43.32 -20.42
C SER A 551 -35.17 44.57 -21.22
N LEU A 552 -34.76 44.28 -22.47
CA LEU A 552 -34.97 45.04 -23.71
C LEU A 552 -34.18 46.36 -23.83
N THR A 553 -33.21 46.44 -24.74
CA THR A 553 -33.46 46.46 -26.20
C THR A 553 -32.13 46.22 -26.95
N LEU A 554 -32.03 45.16 -27.77
CA LEU A 554 -32.04 45.17 -29.26
C LEU A 554 -30.69 45.65 -29.89
N VAL A 555 -30.09 45.08 -30.96
CA VAL A 555 -30.53 44.14 -32.00
C VAL A 555 -29.35 43.76 -32.93
N LEU A 556 -29.41 42.50 -33.43
CA LEU A 556 -28.90 41.86 -34.66
C LEU A 556 -27.64 42.38 -35.40
N MET A 557 -26.75 41.45 -35.78
CA MET A 557 -26.76 40.69 -37.07
C MET A 557 -25.68 39.57 -36.96
N GLU A 558 -25.94 38.25 -37.05
CA GLU A 558 -26.31 37.44 -38.23
C GLU A 558 -25.30 37.63 -39.40
N ILE A 559 -24.70 36.65 -40.09
CA ILE A 559 -25.04 35.27 -40.45
C ILE A 559 -23.77 34.55 -40.98
N THR A 560 -23.72 33.23 -40.74
CA THR A 560 -22.93 32.11 -41.31
C THR A 560 -23.10 31.91 -42.84
N PRO A 561 -22.93 30.71 -43.46
CA PRO A 561 -21.84 29.73 -43.48
C PRO A 561 -21.34 29.45 -44.93
N CYS A 562 -20.30 28.62 -45.05
CA CYS A 562 -20.29 27.42 -45.90
C CYS A 562 -19.48 26.34 -45.18
#